data_AF-A0A363U353-F1
#
_entry.id   AF-A0A363U353-F1
#
_cell.length_a   1.000
_cell.length_b   1.000
_cell.length_c   1.000
_cell.angle_alpha   90.00
_cell.angle_beta   90.00
_cell.angle_gamma   90.00
#
_symmetry.space_group_name_H-M   'P 1'
#
loop_
_entity.id
_entity.type
_entity.pdbx_description
1 polymer ?
#
loop_
_entity_poly.entity_id
_entity_poly.type
_entity_poly.pdbx_seq_one_letter_code
_entity_poly.pdbx_strand_id
1 'polypeptide(L)'
;MSKRNIVLAFGGLLVLAALLYQIPAINSRVAWRLEVARTYARNILNPVGNVPTAIPNTPEPTLPASPTVPPTATPEILPTTIPPTPTLAPPPPQAALASPPYEKQTPNNCGPAALSMMLHMFGWNGSQKDISDVIKPVTGDRNVNPEEMAYWVRNYAGWLRIEYRVGGDLATLKRLIAAGYPVIVEGTTSLNPDDTGWPDDDLWAAHYLLLTAYDDSSQTFTAQDTYRGPDKAIPYEQLESEWKPFNYLYLVVYLPDQEERIKELLASNWDPDLNRQMALDNAQAATVNDPSDSFAWFNLGSNLVYFERYEEANAAYDKARELGLPQRMFRYQFGPFLANFHAHRTEDLLALTNYALQRTDMSEEAWLWHGWALYRNGDTNGAVENWRRALSIHPGYEDALYALSFVGATP
;
A
#
# COMPACT_ATOMS: atom_id res chain seq x y z
N MET A 1 -35.81 -41.19 11.70
CA MET A 1 -34.49 -40.98 12.37
C MET A 1 -34.75 -40.25 13.68
N SER A 2 -34.24 -40.70 14.83
CA SER A 2 -34.53 -40.02 16.12
C SER A 2 -33.80 -38.67 16.18
N LYS A 3 -34.33 -37.68 16.94
CA LYS A 3 -33.66 -36.38 17.15
C LYS A 3 -32.22 -36.55 17.62
N ARG A 4 -31.96 -37.56 18.47
CA ARG A 4 -30.62 -37.94 18.94
C ARG A 4 -29.70 -38.36 17.79
N ASN A 5 -30.20 -39.16 16.85
CA ASN A 5 -29.40 -39.63 15.72
C ASN A 5 -29.09 -38.50 14.72
N ILE A 6 -29.99 -37.51 14.59
CA ILE A 6 -29.75 -36.31 13.78
C ILE A 6 -28.64 -35.45 14.40
N VAL A 7 -28.69 -35.21 15.72
CA VAL A 7 -27.66 -34.45 16.44
C VAL A 7 -26.29 -35.16 16.38
N LEU A 8 -26.25 -36.48 16.57
CA LEU A 8 -25.01 -37.26 16.47
C LEU A 8 -24.45 -37.26 15.05
N ALA A 9 -25.30 -37.39 14.02
CA ALA A 9 -24.86 -37.32 12.63
C ALA A 9 -24.32 -35.93 12.28
N PHE A 10 -24.99 -34.86 12.73
CA PHE A 10 -24.52 -33.49 12.53
C PHE A 10 -23.20 -33.22 13.25
N GLY A 11 -23.07 -33.64 14.51
CA GLY A 11 -21.81 -33.55 15.26
C GLY A 11 -20.68 -34.33 14.58
N GLY A 12 -20.96 -35.53 14.08
CA GLY A 12 -19.99 -36.33 13.32
C GLY A 12 -19.54 -35.65 12.03
N LEU A 13 -20.46 -34.99 11.31
CA LEU A 13 -20.13 -34.21 10.11
C LEU A 13 -19.27 -32.99 10.43
N LEU A 14 -19.53 -32.28 11.54
CA LEU A 14 -18.70 -31.15 11.97
C LEU A 14 -17.28 -31.59 12.33
N VAL A 15 -17.14 -32.71 13.04
CA VAL A 15 -15.81 -33.27 13.38
C VAL A 15 -15.08 -33.69 12.11
N LEU A 16 -15.75 -34.39 11.18
CA LEU A 16 -15.15 -34.77 9.90
C LEU A 16 -14.73 -33.55 9.09
N ALA A 17 -15.56 -32.51 9.03
CA ALA A 17 -15.24 -31.26 8.36
C ALA A 17 -14.02 -30.57 8.99
N ALA A 18 -13.94 -30.53 10.32
CA ALA A 18 -12.79 -29.98 11.04
C ALA A 18 -11.51 -30.77 10.75
N LEU A 19 -11.58 -32.11 10.72
CA LEU A 19 -10.43 -32.97 10.39
C LEU A 19 -9.99 -32.78 8.93
N LEU A 20 -10.93 -32.71 7.99
CA LEU A 20 -10.63 -32.44 6.58
C LEU A 20 -10.02 -31.03 6.40
N TYR A 21 -10.46 -30.04 7.18
CA TYR A 21 -9.92 -28.68 7.14
C TYR A 21 -8.45 -28.60 7.62
N GLN A 22 -7.96 -29.58 8.39
CA GLN A 22 -6.54 -29.67 8.76
C GLN A 22 -5.65 -30.12 7.59
N ILE A 23 -6.23 -30.67 6.52
CA ILE A 23 -5.46 -31.09 5.33
C ILE A 23 -5.05 -29.83 4.55
N PRO A 24 -3.75 -29.56 4.34
CA PRO A 24 -3.30 -28.30 3.72
C PRO A 24 -3.92 -28.01 2.35
N ALA A 25 -4.12 -29.04 1.53
CA ALA A 25 -4.73 -28.91 0.20
C ALA A 25 -6.23 -28.56 0.25
N ILE A 26 -6.94 -28.93 1.32
CA ILE A 26 -8.34 -28.55 1.53
C ILE A 26 -8.39 -27.15 2.14
N ASN A 27 -7.56 -26.90 3.15
CA ASN A 27 -7.44 -25.60 3.81
C ASN A 27 -7.21 -24.48 2.79
N SER A 28 -6.21 -24.63 1.91
CA SER A 28 -5.87 -23.61 0.91
C SER A 28 -6.99 -23.31 -0.09
N ARG A 29 -7.92 -24.25 -0.30
CA ARG A 29 -9.07 -24.07 -1.21
C ARG A 29 -10.31 -23.49 -0.51
N VAL A 30 -10.45 -23.73 0.79
CA VAL A 30 -11.67 -23.46 1.55
C VAL A 30 -11.52 -22.27 2.50
N ALA A 31 -10.31 -22.02 3.03
CA ALA A 31 -10.05 -20.97 4.01
C ALA A 31 -10.53 -19.60 3.53
N TRP A 32 -10.18 -19.21 2.30
CA TRP A 32 -10.64 -17.95 1.69
C TRP A 32 -12.18 -17.86 1.65
N ARG A 33 -12.87 -18.93 1.26
CA ARG A 33 -14.35 -18.93 1.18
C ARG A 33 -15.00 -18.80 2.55
N LEU A 34 -14.42 -19.45 3.57
CA LEU A 34 -14.87 -19.32 4.94
C LEU A 34 -14.63 -17.91 5.47
N GLU A 35 -13.50 -17.30 5.14
CA GLU A 35 -13.18 -15.93 5.50
C GLU A 35 -14.16 -14.95 4.87
N VAL A 36 -14.39 -15.03 3.55
CA VAL A 36 -15.39 -14.22 2.84
C VAL A 36 -16.78 -14.40 3.47
N ALA A 37 -17.21 -15.65 3.71
CA ALA A 37 -18.51 -15.92 4.33
C ALA A 37 -18.60 -15.34 5.76
N ARG A 38 -17.53 -15.43 6.55
CA ARG A 38 -17.45 -14.86 7.90
C ARG A 38 -17.49 -13.34 7.86
N THR A 39 -16.75 -12.70 6.97
CA THR A 39 -16.73 -11.24 6.78
C THR A 39 -18.09 -10.74 6.31
N TYR A 40 -18.69 -11.44 5.36
CA TYR A 40 -20.04 -11.15 4.86
C TYR A 40 -21.09 -11.25 5.98
N ALA A 41 -21.09 -12.35 6.74
CA ALA A 41 -22.00 -12.53 7.87
C ALA A 41 -21.78 -11.48 8.97
N ARG A 42 -20.52 -11.12 9.26
CA ARG A 42 -20.18 -10.04 10.20
C ARG A 42 -20.77 -8.70 9.75
N ASN A 43 -20.61 -8.35 8.48
CA ASN A 43 -21.14 -7.10 7.92
C ASN A 43 -22.68 -7.07 7.85
N ILE A 44 -23.35 -8.23 7.72
CA ILE A 44 -24.82 -8.29 7.86
C ILE A 44 -25.25 -8.00 9.31
N LEU A 45 -24.54 -8.56 10.29
CA LEU A 45 -24.90 -8.43 11.71
C LEU A 45 -24.47 -7.09 12.31
N ASN A 46 -23.34 -6.55 11.87
CA ASN A 46 -22.78 -5.29 12.30
C ASN A 46 -22.13 -4.60 11.08
N PRO A 47 -22.91 -3.84 10.29
CA PRO A 47 -22.42 -3.22 9.07
C PRO A 47 -21.36 -2.18 9.39
N VAL A 48 -20.23 -2.26 8.70
CA VAL A 48 -19.19 -1.26 8.78
C VAL A 48 -19.59 -0.10 7.86
N GLY A 49 -19.57 1.13 8.37
CA GLY A 49 -19.94 2.31 7.59
C GLY A 49 -18.88 2.73 6.56
N ASN A 50 -19.02 3.94 6.03
CA ASN A 50 -17.97 4.59 5.27
C ASN A 50 -16.74 4.87 6.15
N VAL A 51 -15.62 5.22 5.52
CA VAL A 51 -14.45 5.74 6.22
C VAL A 51 -14.88 6.84 7.20
N PRO A 52 -14.50 6.77 8.49
CA PRO A 52 -14.93 7.75 9.47
C PRO A 52 -14.33 9.11 9.16
N THR A 53 -15.16 10.15 9.22
CA THR A 53 -14.68 11.53 9.22
C THR A 53 -13.84 11.80 10.45
N ALA A 54 -12.92 12.76 10.33
CA ALA A 54 -12.02 13.13 11.42
C ALA A 54 -12.77 13.55 12.69
N ILE A 55 -12.30 13.06 13.84
CA ILE A 55 -12.75 13.55 15.14
C ILE A 55 -12.14 14.94 15.36
N PRO A 56 -12.96 15.98 15.64
CA PRO A 56 -12.45 17.31 15.94
C PRO A 56 -11.60 17.26 17.21
N ASN A 57 -10.33 17.62 17.10
CA ASN A 57 -9.51 17.81 18.29
C ASN A 57 -9.72 19.23 18.81
N THR A 58 -10.06 19.34 20.09
CA THR A 58 -9.88 20.62 20.79
C THR A 58 -8.39 20.75 21.03
N PRO A 59 -7.72 21.83 20.57
CA PRO A 59 -6.32 22.04 20.91
C PRO A 59 -6.19 22.01 22.43
N GLU A 60 -5.28 21.18 22.97
CA GLU A 60 -4.88 21.36 24.36
C GLU A 60 -4.42 22.81 24.54
N PRO A 61 -4.80 23.48 25.64
CA PRO A 61 -4.28 24.80 25.92
C PRO A 61 -2.76 24.70 25.92
N THR A 62 -2.13 25.41 24.98
CA THR A 62 -0.69 25.53 24.92
C THR A 62 -0.24 26.01 26.30
N LEU A 63 0.52 25.19 27.03
CA LEU A 63 1.23 25.67 28.20
C LEU A 63 1.95 26.97 27.80
N PRO A 64 1.89 28.05 28.62
CA PRO A 64 2.62 29.25 28.30
C PRO A 64 4.07 28.86 28.05
N ALA A 65 4.59 29.26 26.90
CA ALA A 65 5.94 28.95 26.48
C ALA A 65 6.89 29.19 27.67
N SER A 66 7.64 28.16 28.07
CA SER A 66 8.85 28.39 28.86
C SER A 66 9.70 29.44 28.14
N PRO A 67 10.40 30.32 28.87
CA PRO A 67 11.16 31.41 28.27
C PRO A 67 11.98 30.86 27.12
N THR A 68 11.71 31.41 25.94
CA THR A 68 12.26 31.04 24.65
C THR A 68 13.76 30.88 24.81
N VAL A 69 14.25 29.63 24.86
CA VAL A 69 15.59 29.38 24.34
C VAL A 69 15.50 29.89 22.90
N PRO A 70 16.32 30.87 22.49
CA PRO A 70 16.30 31.35 21.12
C PRO A 70 16.32 30.10 20.22
N PRO A 71 15.48 30.05 19.18
CA PRO A 71 15.43 28.88 18.32
C PRO A 71 16.88 28.53 17.98
N THR A 72 17.32 27.34 18.41
CA THR A 72 18.44 26.72 17.72
C THR A 72 17.95 26.69 16.29
N ALA A 73 18.63 27.43 15.42
CA ALA A 73 18.20 27.67 14.06
C ALA A 73 17.62 26.36 13.55
N THR A 74 16.29 26.35 13.33
CA THR A 74 15.71 25.46 12.33
C THR A 74 16.70 25.55 11.18
N PRO A 75 17.32 24.46 10.71
CA PRO A 75 18.11 24.57 9.50
C PRO A 75 17.18 25.26 8.51
N GLU A 76 17.53 26.50 8.20
CA GLU A 76 16.90 27.24 7.13
C GLU A 76 17.12 26.27 5.98
N ILE A 77 16.04 25.61 5.54
CA ILE A 77 16.04 24.96 4.26
C ILE A 77 16.26 26.16 3.35
N LEU A 78 17.54 26.43 3.08
CA LEU A 78 17.96 27.29 2.00
C LEU A 78 17.02 26.89 0.88
N PRO A 79 16.32 27.83 0.21
CA PRO A 79 15.65 27.48 -1.02
C PRO A 79 16.72 26.81 -1.85
N THR A 80 16.67 25.47 -1.92
CA THR A 80 17.51 24.72 -2.81
C THR A 80 16.95 25.20 -4.12
N THR A 81 17.61 26.18 -4.70
CA THR A 81 17.34 26.61 -6.05
C THR A 81 17.52 25.32 -6.81
N ILE A 82 16.40 24.64 -7.11
CA ILE A 82 16.39 23.40 -7.85
C ILE A 82 17.13 23.80 -9.12
N PRO A 83 18.37 23.33 -9.33
CA PRO A 83 19.11 23.71 -10.51
C PRO A 83 18.20 23.36 -11.68
N PRO A 84 18.00 24.26 -12.66
CA PRO A 84 17.13 23.96 -13.79
C PRO A 84 17.58 22.61 -14.35
N THR A 85 16.72 21.60 -14.18
CA THR A 85 17.01 20.25 -14.63
C THR A 85 17.21 20.36 -16.14
N PRO A 86 18.29 19.82 -16.72
CA PRO A 86 18.41 19.76 -18.16
C PRO A 86 17.12 19.12 -18.69
N THR A 87 16.38 19.84 -19.53
CA THR A 87 15.15 19.33 -20.12
C THR A 87 15.51 18.09 -20.92
N LEU A 88 15.20 16.92 -20.38
CA LEU A 88 15.46 15.65 -21.03
C LEU A 88 14.74 15.63 -22.37
N ALA A 89 15.39 15.09 -23.40
CA ALA A 89 14.76 14.92 -24.70
C ALA A 89 13.45 14.13 -24.54
N PRO A 90 12.40 14.48 -25.32
CA PRO A 90 11.16 13.72 -25.28
C PRO A 90 11.44 12.26 -25.67
N PRO A 91 10.77 11.29 -25.02
CA PRO A 91 10.89 9.90 -25.40
C PRO A 91 10.39 9.69 -26.85
N PRO A 92 10.81 8.62 -27.55
CA PRO A 92 10.26 8.30 -28.86
C PRO A 92 8.74 8.09 -28.78
N PRO A 93 7.98 8.21 -29.88
CA PRO A 93 6.51 8.11 -29.85
C PRO A 93 5.99 6.72 -29.47
N GLN A 94 6.83 5.69 -29.54
CA GLN A 94 6.51 4.34 -29.10
C GLN A 94 7.79 3.62 -28.68
N ALA A 95 7.67 2.70 -27.73
CA ALA A 95 8.71 1.74 -27.38
C ALA A 95 8.09 0.49 -26.79
N ALA A 96 8.76 -0.65 -26.98
CA ALA A 96 8.31 -1.94 -26.46
C ALA A 96 9.49 -2.79 -25.99
N LEU A 97 9.31 -3.44 -24.85
CA LEU A 97 10.17 -4.50 -24.34
C LEU A 97 9.55 -5.86 -24.68
N ALA A 98 10.35 -6.92 -24.66
CA ALA A 98 9.81 -8.27 -24.76
C ALA A 98 8.99 -8.59 -23.50
N SER A 99 7.73 -8.98 -23.67
CA SER A 99 6.87 -9.37 -22.54
C SER A 99 7.46 -10.60 -21.83
N PRO A 100 7.49 -10.62 -20.48
CA PRO A 100 7.90 -11.81 -19.74
C PRO A 100 6.85 -12.92 -19.86
N PRO A 101 7.19 -14.17 -19.49
CA PRO A 101 6.19 -15.20 -19.27
C PRO A 101 5.11 -14.70 -18.31
N TYR A 102 3.85 -14.78 -18.73
CA TYR A 102 2.74 -14.30 -17.93
C TYR A 102 2.52 -15.17 -16.69
N GLU A 103 2.41 -14.51 -15.53
CA GLU A 103 2.10 -15.16 -14.26
C GLU A 103 0.82 -14.57 -13.65
N LYS A 104 -0.24 -15.38 -13.61
CA LYS A 104 -1.50 -14.97 -12.97
C LYS A 104 -1.31 -14.90 -11.46
N GLN A 105 -1.79 -13.83 -10.82
CA GLN A 105 -1.73 -13.74 -9.36
C GLN A 105 -2.54 -14.84 -8.67
N THR A 106 -2.02 -15.29 -7.53
CA THR A 106 -2.78 -15.97 -6.48
C THR A 106 -3.54 -14.93 -5.62
N PRO A 107 -4.43 -15.33 -4.69
CA PRO A 107 -5.23 -14.39 -3.91
C PRO A 107 -4.40 -13.29 -3.23
N ASN A 108 -4.74 -12.02 -3.48
CA ASN A 108 -4.05 -10.82 -3.00
C ASN A 108 -2.54 -10.78 -3.29
N ASN A 109 -2.08 -11.39 -4.39
CA ASN A 109 -0.65 -11.54 -4.71
C ASN A 109 -0.19 -10.71 -5.92
N CYS A 110 -0.87 -9.60 -6.21
CA CYS A 110 -0.59 -8.75 -7.37
C CYS A 110 0.86 -8.20 -7.36
N GLY A 111 1.35 -7.72 -6.21
CA GLY A 111 2.72 -7.24 -6.03
C GLY A 111 3.77 -8.33 -6.32
N PRO A 112 3.75 -9.47 -5.59
CA PRO A 112 4.68 -10.58 -5.85
C PRO A 112 4.61 -11.15 -7.28
N ALA A 113 3.42 -11.21 -7.89
CA ALA A 113 3.28 -11.66 -9.28
C ALA A 113 3.86 -10.63 -10.28
N ALA A 114 3.62 -9.34 -10.08
CA ALA A 114 4.19 -8.28 -10.93
C ALA A 114 5.72 -8.25 -10.81
N LEU A 115 6.24 -8.36 -9.59
CA LEU A 115 7.67 -8.43 -9.32
C LEU A 115 8.30 -9.69 -9.94
N SER A 116 7.65 -10.85 -9.81
CA SER A 116 8.12 -12.10 -10.44
C SER A 116 8.27 -11.95 -11.95
N MET A 117 7.23 -11.45 -12.64
CA MET A 117 7.29 -11.19 -14.08
C MET A 117 8.39 -10.17 -14.44
N MET A 118 8.59 -9.13 -13.63
CA MET A 118 9.66 -8.17 -13.85
C MET A 118 11.04 -8.83 -13.71
N LEU A 119 11.25 -9.67 -12.70
CA LEU A 119 12.52 -10.36 -12.47
C LEU A 119 12.84 -11.41 -13.53
N HIS A 120 11.83 -12.04 -14.15
CA HIS A 120 12.03 -12.93 -15.31
C HIS A 120 12.67 -12.19 -16.50
N MET A 121 12.40 -10.88 -16.66
CA MET A 121 13.06 -10.06 -17.68
C MET A 121 14.56 -9.88 -17.42
N PHE A 122 15.04 -10.16 -16.21
CA PHE A 122 16.45 -10.18 -15.82
C PHE A 122 17.02 -11.61 -15.68
N GLY A 123 16.28 -12.63 -16.13
CA GLY A 123 16.72 -14.03 -16.13
C GLY A 123 16.56 -14.76 -14.79
N TRP A 124 15.81 -14.20 -13.84
CA TRP A 124 15.38 -14.94 -12.65
C TRP A 124 14.38 -16.04 -13.04
N ASN A 125 14.42 -17.21 -12.38
CA ASN A 125 13.60 -18.38 -12.74
C ASN A 125 12.66 -18.84 -11.62
N GLY A 126 12.47 -18.02 -10.59
CA GLY A 126 11.52 -18.30 -9.50
C GLY A 126 10.08 -17.95 -9.88
N SER A 127 9.23 -17.83 -8.87
CA SER A 127 7.80 -17.56 -9.02
C SER A 127 7.31 -16.55 -7.99
N GLN A 128 6.08 -16.06 -8.15
CA GLN A 128 5.43 -15.20 -7.16
C GLN A 128 5.40 -15.83 -5.75
N LYS A 129 5.47 -17.18 -5.67
CA LYS A 129 5.45 -17.90 -4.40
C LYS A 129 6.76 -17.71 -3.62
N ASP A 130 7.90 -17.75 -4.31
CA ASP A 130 9.22 -17.54 -3.69
C ASP A 130 9.34 -16.12 -3.11
N ILE A 131 8.64 -15.17 -3.73
CA ILE A 131 8.52 -13.80 -3.22
C ILE A 131 7.55 -13.74 -2.03
N SER A 132 6.32 -14.22 -2.20
CA SER A 132 5.28 -14.13 -1.18
C SER A 132 5.63 -14.91 0.10
N ASP A 133 6.38 -16.01 0.02
CA ASP A 133 6.81 -16.76 1.20
C ASP A 133 7.67 -15.93 2.17
N VAL A 134 8.26 -14.83 1.69
CA VAL A 134 9.09 -13.91 2.49
C VAL A 134 8.30 -12.68 2.92
N ILE A 135 7.70 -11.95 1.97
CA ILE A 135 7.10 -10.63 2.21
C ILE A 135 5.58 -10.66 2.42
N LYS A 136 4.98 -11.85 2.32
CA LYS A 136 3.55 -12.06 2.52
C LYS A 136 3.27 -13.49 3.02
N PRO A 137 3.95 -13.94 4.09
CA PRO A 137 4.04 -15.36 4.44
C PRO A 137 2.69 -15.97 4.86
N VAL A 138 1.72 -15.15 5.24
CA VAL A 138 0.38 -15.59 5.64
C VAL A 138 -0.64 -15.28 4.54
N THR A 139 -1.39 -16.30 4.12
CA THR A 139 -2.37 -16.18 3.03
C THR A 139 -3.42 -15.08 3.24
N GLY A 140 -3.79 -14.82 4.50
CA GLY A 140 -4.81 -13.84 4.86
C GLY A 140 -4.35 -12.39 4.79
N ASP A 141 -3.05 -12.12 4.79
CA ASP A 141 -2.51 -10.79 4.48
C ASP A 141 -2.97 -10.39 3.07
N ARG A 142 -3.33 -9.12 2.90
CA ARG A 142 -3.96 -8.59 1.69
C ARG A 142 -3.17 -7.47 1.03
N ASN A 143 -2.02 -7.11 1.58
CA ASN A 143 -1.20 -6.01 1.10
C ASN A 143 0.24 -6.49 0.85
N VAL A 144 0.96 -5.78 -0.01
CA VAL A 144 2.42 -5.83 -0.10
C VAL A 144 2.85 -4.41 -0.46
N ASN A 145 3.61 -3.79 0.42
CA ASN A 145 4.10 -2.44 0.25
C ASN A 145 5.32 -2.39 -0.69
N PRO A 146 5.58 -1.27 -1.39
CA PRO A 146 6.73 -1.15 -2.28
C PRO A 146 8.08 -1.36 -1.59
N GLU A 147 8.21 -0.95 -0.32
CA GLU A 147 9.40 -1.19 0.49
C GLU A 147 9.66 -2.67 0.77
N GLU A 148 8.62 -3.50 0.85
CA GLU A 148 8.76 -4.93 1.04
C GLU A 148 9.23 -5.61 -0.24
N MET A 149 8.68 -5.20 -1.40
CA MET A 149 9.23 -5.61 -2.70
C MET A 149 10.69 -5.16 -2.86
N ALA A 150 11.02 -3.95 -2.41
CA ALA A 150 12.38 -3.45 -2.45
C ALA A 150 13.32 -4.23 -1.53
N TYR A 151 12.87 -4.55 -0.31
CA TYR A 151 13.56 -5.42 0.62
C TYR A 151 13.82 -6.79 -0.01
N TRP A 152 12.82 -7.39 -0.65
CA TRP A 152 12.97 -8.70 -1.27
C TRP A 152 14.05 -8.67 -2.37
N VAL A 153 14.00 -7.72 -3.29
CA VAL A 153 15.00 -7.63 -4.36
C VAL A 153 16.40 -7.42 -3.78
N ARG A 154 16.57 -6.52 -2.80
CA ARG A 154 17.88 -6.22 -2.21
C ARG A 154 18.50 -7.42 -1.48
N ASN A 155 17.68 -8.30 -0.90
CA ASN A 155 18.16 -9.42 -0.07
C ASN A 155 18.17 -10.78 -0.80
N TYR A 156 17.26 -11.00 -1.76
CA TYR A 156 17.06 -12.30 -2.42
C TYR A 156 17.37 -12.27 -3.92
N ALA A 157 17.49 -11.08 -4.50
CA ALA A 157 17.99 -10.85 -5.86
C ALA A 157 19.11 -9.79 -5.86
N GLY A 158 20.03 -9.85 -4.88
CA GLY A 158 21.01 -8.79 -4.61
C GLY A 158 22.01 -8.44 -5.73
N TRP A 159 21.98 -9.20 -6.84
CA TRP A 159 22.64 -8.83 -8.10
C TRP A 159 21.89 -7.77 -8.91
N LEU A 160 20.70 -7.36 -8.45
CA LEU A 160 19.90 -6.27 -8.98
C LEU A 160 19.85 -5.10 -7.99
N ARG A 161 19.35 -3.98 -8.47
CA ARG A 161 18.96 -2.80 -7.71
C ARG A 161 17.49 -2.50 -7.97
N ILE A 162 16.87 -1.80 -7.03
CA ILE A 162 15.48 -1.37 -7.12
C ILE A 162 15.34 0.00 -6.50
N GLU A 163 14.62 0.86 -7.19
CA GLU A 163 14.21 2.17 -6.71
C GLU A 163 12.72 2.34 -6.94
N TYR A 164 12.05 2.99 -5.99
CA TYR A 164 10.67 3.42 -6.14
C TYR A 164 10.52 4.90 -5.80
N ARG A 165 9.60 5.56 -6.48
CA ARG A 165 9.35 7.01 -6.36
C ARG A 165 7.86 7.26 -6.50
N VAL A 166 7.43 8.44 -6.07
CA VAL A 166 6.04 8.92 -6.19
C VAL A 166 5.99 10.15 -7.09
N GLY A 167 4.79 10.67 -7.37
CA GLY A 167 4.62 11.83 -8.22
C GLY A 167 5.13 11.60 -9.65
N GLY A 168 5.11 10.35 -10.12
CA GLY A 168 5.49 10.02 -11.48
C GLY A 168 4.52 10.61 -12.51
N ASP A 169 5.00 10.73 -13.74
CA ASP A 169 4.22 11.19 -14.89
C ASP A 169 4.41 10.25 -16.09
N LEU A 170 3.55 10.39 -17.10
CA LEU A 170 3.63 9.56 -18.30
C LEU A 170 4.99 9.69 -19.01
N ALA A 171 5.60 10.89 -18.98
CA ALA A 171 6.89 11.11 -19.62
C ALA A 171 8.01 10.28 -18.98
N THR A 172 8.00 10.15 -17.65
CA THR A 172 8.94 9.36 -16.87
C THR A 172 8.76 7.87 -17.15
N LEU A 173 7.52 7.37 -17.12
CA LEU A 173 7.22 5.97 -17.46
C LEU A 173 7.68 5.62 -18.88
N LYS A 174 7.34 6.46 -19.86
CA LYS A 174 7.76 6.28 -21.27
C LYS A 174 9.27 6.31 -21.42
N ARG A 175 9.94 7.23 -20.73
CA ARG A 175 11.40 7.36 -20.81
C ARG A 175 12.13 6.12 -20.26
N LEU A 176 11.64 5.56 -19.16
CA LEU A 176 12.18 4.31 -18.59
C LEU A 176 11.99 3.14 -19.56
N ILE A 177 10.77 2.95 -20.08
CA ILE A 177 10.45 1.87 -21.03
C ILE A 177 11.27 2.01 -22.33
N ALA A 178 11.35 3.22 -22.89
CA ALA A 178 12.15 3.50 -24.09
C ALA A 178 13.64 3.25 -23.89
N ALA A 179 14.13 3.34 -22.65
CA ALA A 179 15.51 3.08 -22.30
C ALA A 179 15.79 1.60 -21.94
N GLY A 180 14.81 0.71 -22.05
CA GLY A 180 15.00 -0.72 -21.79
C GLY A 180 14.53 -1.19 -20.40
N TYR A 181 13.93 -0.32 -19.59
CA TYR A 181 13.58 -0.64 -18.20
C TYR A 181 12.07 -0.81 -18.06
N PRO A 182 11.58 -2.01 -17.72
CA PRO A 182 10.17 -2.20 -17.37
C PRO A 182 9.87 -1.45 -16.07
N VAL A 183 8.61 -1.05 -15.89
CA VAL A 183 8.19 -0.25 -14.74
C VAL A 183 6.99 -0.90 -14.09
N ILE A 184 7.05 -1.13 -12.78
CA ILE A 184 5.85 -1.49 -12.01
C ILE A 184 5.21 -0.20 -11.52
N VAL A 185 3.90 -0.09 -11.65
CA VAL A 185 3.10 0.97 -11.01
C VAL A 185 2.10 0.34 -10.06
N GLU A 186 1.81 1.01 -8.96
CA GLU A 186 0.69 0.68 -8.09
C GLU A 186 -0.46 1.61 -8.40
N GLY A 187 -1.60 1.06 -8.77
CA GLY A 187 -2.80 1.82 -9.03
C GLY A 187 -4.01 1.12 -8.45
N THR A 188 -5.16 1.36 -9.06
CA THR A 188 -6.42 0.75 -8.64
C THR A 188 -6.95 -0.19 -9.70
N THR A 189 -7.69 -1.19 -9.26
CA THR A 189 -8.57 -1.97 -10.14
C THR A 189 -9.92 -2.16 -9.47
N SER A 190 -10.94 -2.41 -10.28
CA SER A 190 -12.21 -2.91 -9.79
C SER A 190 -12.15 -4.44 -9.68
N LEU A 191 -12.46 -4.97 -8.50
CA LEU A 191 -12.61 -6.42 -8.30
C LEU A 191 -13.80 -6.95 -9.11
N ASN A 192 -13.84 -8.27 -9.36
CA ASN A 192 -15.03 -8.83 -10.00
C ASN A 192 -16.18 -8.74 -8.98
N PRO A 193 -17.42 -8.47 -9.40
CA PRO A 193 -18.56 -8.43 -8.48
C PRO A 193 -18.74 -9.73 -7.67
N ASP A 194 -18.34 -10.88 -8.23
CA ASP A 194 -18.37 -12.18 -7.57
C ASP A 194 -17.31 -12.33 -6.46
N ASP A 195 -16.31 -11.45 -6.43
CA ASP A 195 -15.22 -11.41 -5.43
C ASP A 195 -15.52 -10.43 -4.28
N THR A 196 -16.77 -9.96 -4.18
CA THR A 196 -17.21 -9.07 -3.10
C THR A 196 -16.98 -9.66 -1.71
N GLY A 197 -16.46 -8.85 -0.80
CA GLY A 197 -16.26 -9.21 0.60
C GLY A 197 -17.50 -9.05 1.48
N TRP A 198 -18.47 -8.21 1.07
CA TRP A 198 -19.63 -7.81 1.88
C TRP A 198 -20.74 -7.16 1.01
N PRO A 199 -21.98 -7.01 1.49
CA PRO A 199 -23.12 -6.60 0.65
C PRO A 199 -22.97 -5.26 -0.12
N ASP A 200 -22.32 -4.27 0.47
CA ASP A 200 -22.14 -2.90 -0.04
C ASP A 200 -20.68 -2.57 -0.38
N ASP A 201 -19.96 -3.58 -0.89
CA ASP A 201 -18.58 -3.47 -1.31
C ASP A 201 -18.40 -2.56 -2.53
N ASP A 202 -17.52 -1.56 -2.40
CA ASP A 202 -17.19 -0.62 -3.48
C ASP A 202 -16.30 -1.24 -4.58
N LEU A 203 -15.86 -2.49 -4.39
CA LEU A 203 -14.98 -3.27 -5.27
C LEU A 203 -13.64 -2.59 -5.59
N TRP A 204 -13.29 -1.50 -4.89
CA TRP A 204 -12.06 -0.77 -5.11
C TRP A 204 -10.90 -1.53 -4.44
N ALA A 205 -9.82 -1.76 -5.17
CA ALA A 205 -8.63 -2.43 -4.66
C ALA A 205 -7.34 -1.85 -5.26
N ALA A 206 -6.25 -1.87 -4.48
CA ALA A 206 -4.91 -1.68 -5.00
C ALA A 206 -4.57 -2.77 -6.02
N HIS A 207 -3.77 -2.41 -7.02
CA HIS A 207 -3.32 -3.33 -8.04
C HIS A 207 -1.98 -2.92 -8.62
N TYR A 208 -1.08 -3.88 -8.75
CA TYR A 208 0.21 -3.66 -9.40
C TYR A 208 0.15 -4.07 -10.87
N LEU A 209 0.61 -3.17 -11.74
CA LEU A 209 0.75 -3.39 -13.17
C LEU A 209 2.23 -3.32 -13.56
N LEU A 210 2.69 -4.28 -14.38
CA LEU A 210 4.01 -4.24 -15.00
C LEU A 210 3.90 -3.65 -16.41
N LEU A 211 4.37 -2.43 -16.60
CA LEU A 211 4.38 -1.74 -17.89
C LEU A 211 5.59 -2.17 -18.72
N THR A 212 5.33 -2.55 -19.97
CA THR A 212 6.34 -3.14 -20.90
C THR A 212 6.39 -2.45 -22.26
N ALA A 213 5.37 -1.70 -22.64
CA ALA A 213 5.39 -0.89 -23.87
C ALA A 213 4.48 0.34 -23.75
N TYR A 214 4.63 1.26 -24.69
CA TYR A 214 3.68 2.35 -24.92
C TYR A 214 3.64 2.74 -26.39
N ASP A 215 2.53 3.36 -26.80
CA ASP A 215 2.32 3.87 -28.16
C ASP A 215 1.46 5.14 -28.10
N ASP A 216 2.06 6.26 -28.51
CA ASP A 216 1.41 7.58 -28.53
C ASP A 216 0.34 7.71 -29.63
N SER A 217 0.37 6.87 -30.67
CA SER A 217 -0.64 6.87 -31.71
C SER A 217 -1.98 6.29 -31.23
N SER A 218 -1.91 5.27 -30.38
CA SER A 218 -3.07 4.68 -29.71
C SER A 218 -3.34 5.28 -28.32
N GLN A 219 -2.40 6.08 -27.79
CA GLN A 219 -2.42 6.63 -26.43
C GLN A 219 -2.55 5.54 -25.35
N THR A 220 -1.80 4.45 -25.50
CA THR A 220 -1.87 3.31 -24.56
C THR A 220 -0.51 2.89 -24.04
N PHE A 221 -0.48 2.39 -22.81
CA PHE A 221 0.57 1.49 -22.33
C PHE A 221 0.17 0.04 -22.57
N THR A 222 1.15 -0.84 -22.75
CA THR A 222 0.97 -2.29 -22.64
C THR A 222 1.41 -2.75 -21.25
N ALA A 223 0.46 -3.32 -20.50
CA ALA A 223 0.66 -3.78 -19.13
C ALA A 223 0.48 -5.30 -19.01
N GLN A 224 1.35 -5.95 -18.26
CA GLN A 224 1.09 -7.29 -17.74
C GLN A 224 0.22 -7.13 -16.49
N ASP A 225 -1.07 -7.37 -16.66
CA ASP A 225 -2.05 -7.27 -15.58
C ASP A 225 -2.22 -8.64 -14.93
N THR A 226 -1.67 -8.81 -13.74
CA THR A 226 -1.67 -10.10 -13.01
C THR A 226 -3.07 -10.63 -12.70
N TYR A 227 -4.09 -9.78 -12.76
CA TYR A 227 -5.49 -10.09 -12.52
C TYR A 227 -6.29 -10.29 -13.82
N ARG A 228 -6.05 -9.45 -14.84
CA ARG A 228 -6.84 -9.40 -16.08
C ARG A 228 -6.20 -10.12 -17.27
N GLY A 229 -4.91 -10.40 -17.25
CA GLY A 229 -4.19 -11.12 -18.31
C GLY A 229 -2.96 -10.37 -18.86
N PRO A 230 -2.20 -11.02 -19.75
CA PRO A 230 -1.02 -10.42 -20.39
C PRO A 230 -1.38 -9.34 -21.39
N ASP A 231 -0.40 -8.49 -21.68
CA ASP A 231 -0.38 -7.52 -22.78
C ASP A 231 -1.66 -6.66 -22.90
N LYS A 232 -2.19 -6.18 -21.78
CA LYS A 232 -3.36 -5.30 -21.77
C LYS A 232 -2.98 -3.91 -22.28
N ALA A 233 -3.71 -3.44 -23.29
CA ALA A 233 -3.66 -2.05 -23.69
C ALA A 233 -4.46 -1.21 -22.67
N ILE A 234 -3.77 -0.36 -21.92
CA ILE A 234 -4.34 0.55 -20.93
C ILE A 234 -4.22 1.98 -21.48
N PRO A 235 -5.34 2.69 -21.74
CA PRO A 235 -5.32 4.10 -22.12
C PRO A 235 -4.56 4.95 -21.12
N TYR A 236 -3.83 5.96 -21.60
CA TYR A 236 -3.06 6.89 -20.76
C TYR A 236 -3.92 7.55 -19.68
N GLU A 237 -5.10 8.06 -20.06
CA GLU A 237 -6.04 8.69 -19.12
C GLU A 237 -6.55 7.71 -18.07
N GLN A 238 -6.83 6.47 -18.47
CA GLN A 238 -7.23 5.42 -17.52
C GLN A 238 -6.10 5.14 -16.53
N LEU A 239 -4.88 4.95 -17.02
CA LEU A 239 -3.71 4.70 -16.17
C LEU A 239 -3.53 5.85 -15.17
N GLU A 240 -3.52 7.11 -15.62
CA GLU A 240 -3.33 8.26 -14.72
C GLU A 240 -4.41 8.36 -13.65
N SER A 241 -5.67 8.10 -14.01
CA SER A 241 -6.80 8.09 -13.08
C SER A 241 -6.67 6.98 -12.04
N GLU A 242 -6.32 5.76 -12.47
CA GLU A 242 -6.16 4.61 -11.59
C GLU A 242 -4.85 4.65 -10.78
N TRP A 243 -3.85 5.41 -11.23
CA TRP A 243 -2.54 5.56 -10.59
C TRP A 243 -2.52 6.65 -9.52
N LYS A 244 -3.31 7.72 -9.71
CA LYS A 244 -3.43 8.85 -8.78
C LYS A 244 -3.67 8.43 -7.32
N PRO A 245 -4.57 7.48 -6.99
CA PRO A 245 -4.86 7.12 -5.61
C PRO A 245 -3.65 6.62 -4.80
N PHE A 246 -2.60 6.16 -5.47
CA PHE A 246 -1.35 5.69 -4.87
C PHE A 246 -0.20 6.68 -5.09
N ASN A 247 -0.54 7.98 -5.14
CA ASN A 247 0.43 9.07 -5.27
C ASN A 247 1.37 8.90 -6.47
N TYR A 248 0.88 8.32 -7.57
CA TYR A 248 1.67 8.06 -8.76
C TYR A 248 2.96 7.27 -8.46
N LEU A 249 2.86 6.23 -7.62
CA LEU A 249 3.96 5.34 -7.25
C LEU A 249 4.44 4.48 -8.42
N TYR A 250 5.74 4.47 -8.67
CA TYR A 250 6.37 3.56 -9.63
C TYR A 250 7.66 2.97 -9.08
N LEU A 251 8.01 1.78 -9.57
CA LEU A 251 9.21 1.04 -9.24
C LEU A 251 9.97 0.66 -10.50
N VAL A 252 11.30 0.72 -10.42
CA VAL A 252 12.21 0.28 -11.47
C VAL A 252 13.28 -0.64 -10.89
N VAL A 253 13.53 -1.76 -11.57
CA VAL A 253 14.65 -2.67 -11.29
C VAL A 253 15.67 -2.56 -12.40
N TYR A 254 16.95 -2.65 -12.04
CA TYR A 254 18.07 -2.50 -12.96
C TYR A 254 19.32 -3.23 -12.43
N LEU A 255 20.29 -3.45 -13.31
CA LEU A 255 21.61 -3.99 -12.95
C LEU A 255 22.48 -2.90 -12.32
N PRO A 256 23.39 -3.21 -11.38
CA PRO A 256 24.23 -2.21 -10.73
C PRO A 256 25.05 -1.31 -11.67
N ASP A 257 25.49 -1.81 -12.84
CA ASP A 257 26.23 -1.03 -13.85
C ASP A 257 25.35 -0.04 -14.64
N GLN A 258 24.02 -0.14 -14.49
CA GLN A 258 23.03 0.74 -15.11
C GLN A 258 22.62 1.91 -14.21
N GLU A 259 23.12 2.00 -12.97
CA GLU A 259 22.67 2.99 -11.99
C GLU A 259 22.81 4.44 -12.47
N GLU A 260 23.96 4.80 -13.06
CA GLU A 260 24.18 6.14 -13.62
C GLU A 260 23.17 6.45 -14.73
N ARG A 261 22.78 5.44 -15.51
CA ARG A 261 21.75 5.61 -16.52
C ARG A 261 20.38 5.85 -15.89
N ILE A 262 20.03 5.16 -14.81
CA ILE A 262 18.77 5.40 -14.08
C ILE A 262 18.76 6.80 -13.45
N LYS A 263 19.88 7.24 -12.86
CA LYS A 263 20.06 8.62 -12.35
C LYS A 263 19.75 9.66 -13.43
N GLU A 264 20.30 9.49 -14.63
CA GLU A 264 20.03 10.38 -15.77
C GLU A 264 18.55 10.38 -16.17
N LEU A 265 17.90 9.21 -16.22
CA LEU A 265 16.52 9.06 -16.67
C LEU A 265 15.50 9.64 -15.67
N LEU A 266 15.78 9.47 -14.38
CA LEU A 266 14.96 10.02 -13.30
C LEU A 266 15.25 11.49 -13.02
N ALA A 267 16.46 11.96 -13.35
CA ALA A 267 16.91 13.33 -13.11
C ALA A 267 16.61 13.77 -11.66
N SER A 268 15.83 14.83 -11.46
CA SER A 268 15.44 15.30 -10.11
C SER A 268 14.69 14.24 -9.28
N ASN A 269 14.02 13.28 -9.93
CA ASN A 269 13.35 12.19 -9.22
C ASN A 269 14.33 11.14 -8.68
N TRP A 270 15.62 11.18 -9.04
CA TRP A 270 16.61 10.27 -8.45
C TRP A 270 16.79 10.54 -6.95
N ASP A 271 16.87 11.79 -6.54
CA ASP A 271 16.96 12.13 -5.12
C ASP A 271 15.58 11.97 -4.46
N PRO A 272 15.43 11.15 -3.41
CA PRO A 272 14.13 10.90 -2.78
C PRO A 272 13.47 12.16 -2.21
N ASP A 273 14.25 13.07 -1.61
CA ASP A 273 13.71 14.29 -1.00
C ASP A 273 13.24 15.27 -2.08
N LEU A 274 14.01 15.43 -3.15
CA LEU A 274 13.63 16.24 -4.30
C LEU A 274 12.40 15.65 -5.02
N ASN A 275 12.34 14.33 -5.20
CA ASN A 275 11.15 13.65 -5.73
C ASN A 275 9.91 13.93 -4.87
N ARG A 276 10.04 13.80 -3.55
CA ARG A 276 8.94 14.03 -2.60
C ARG A 276 8.51 15.48 -2.54
N GLN A 277 9.45 16.43 -2.67
CA GLN A 277 9.12 17.85 -2.75
C GLN A 277 8.33 18.15 -4.03
N MET A 278 8.74 17.59 -5.18
CA MET A 278 7.99 17.74 -6.43
C MET A 278 6.59 17.10 -6.35
N ALA A 279 6.49 15.90 -5.75
CA ALA A 279 5.20 15.24 -5.53
C ALA A 279 4.30 16.04 -4.58
N LEU A 280 4.87 16.66 -3.54
CA LEU A 280 4.18 17.57 -2.63
C LEU A 280 3.62 18.80 -3.37
N ASP A 281 4.46 19.46 -4.17
CA ASP A 281 4.06 20.65 -4.94
C ASP A 281 2.95 20.32 -5.94
N ASN A 282 3.07 19.18 -6.64
CA ASN A 282 2.06 18.69 -7.57
C ASN A 282 0.75 18.36 -6.87
N ALA A 283 0.79 17.67 -5.72
CA ALA A 283 -0.40 17.36 -4.94
C ALA A 283 -1.08 18.64 -4.42
N GLN A 284 -0.31 19.62 -3.94
CA GLN A 284 -0.83 20.91 -3.51
C GLN A 284 -1.49 21.69 -4.65
N ALA A 285 -0.91 21.66 -5.85
CA ALA A 285 -1.53 22.25 -7.04
C ALA A 285 -2.82 21.51 -7.42
N ALA A 286 -2.83 20.18 -7.33
CA ALA A 286 -4.02 19.36 -7.61
C ALA A 286 -5.18 19.69 -6.67
N THR A 287 -4.95 19.89 -5.36
CA THR A 287 -6.01 20.29 -4.42
C THR A 287 -6.55 21.70 -4.68
N VAL A 288 -5.76 22.59 -5.30
CA VAL A 288 -6.22 23.92 -5.70
C VAL A 288 -7.03 23.84 -7.00
N ASN A 289 -6.58 23.04 -7.96
CA ASN A 289 -7.23 22.87 -9.26
C ASN A 289 -8.58 22.14 -9.14
N ASP A 290 -8.65 21.10 -8.31
CA ASP A 290 -9.88 20.40 -7.96
C ASP A 290 -9.96 20.18 -6.44
N PRO A 291 -10.57 21.13 -5.71
CA PRO A 291 -10.75 21.01 -4.26
C PRO A 291 -11.65 19.85 -3.82
N SER A 292 -12.34 19.18 -4.74
CA SER A 292 -13.23 18.05 -4.46
C SER A 292 -12.56 16.68 -4.69
N ASP A 293 -11.34 16.65 -5.21
CA ASP A 293 -10.58 15.42 -5.43
C ASP A 293 -10.01 14.89 -4.10
N SER A 294 -10.66 13.87 -3.52
CA SER A 294 -10.22 13.27 -2.26
C SER A 294 -8.84 12.60 -2.34
N PHE A 295 -8.45 12.10 -3.52
CA PHE A 295 -7.13 11.49 -3.70
C PHE A 295 -6.03 12.55 -3.80
N ALA A 296 -6.30 13.72 -4.37
CA ALA A 296 -5.35 14.84 -4.35
C ALA A 296 -5.03 15.27 -2.90
N TRP A 297 -6.06 15.41 -2.06
CA TRP A 297 -5.90 15.70 -0.63
C TRP A 297 -5.17 14.58 0.11
N PHE A 298 -5.47 13.31 -0.21
CA PHE A 298 -4.78 12.18 0.39
C PHE A 298 -3.29 12.18 0.02
N ASN A 299 -2.95 12.41 -1.25
CA ASN A 299 -1.58 12.48 -1.73
C ASN A 299 -0.81 13.66 -1.11
N LEU A 300 -1.48 14.81 -0.93
CA LEU A 300 -0.91 15.94 -0.20
C LEU A 300 -0.52 15.52 1.23
N GLY A 301 -1.43 14.85 1.95
CA GLY A 301 -1.14 14.29 3.27
C GLY A 301 0.04 13.31 3.27
N SER A 302 0.08 12.39 2.30
CA SER A 302 1.15 11.38 2.19
C SER A 302 2.53 11.97 1.91
N ASN A 303 2.61 13.05 1.13
CA ASN A 303 3.87 13.74 0.91
C ASN A 303 4.26 14.62 2.13
N LEU A 304 3.30 15.20 2.85
CA LEU A 304 3.57 15.91 4.11
C LEU A 304 4.08 14.99 5.22
N VAL A 305 3.55 13.76 5.30
CA VAL A 305 4.05 12.71 6.22
C VAL A 305 5.53 12.41 5.99
N TYR A 306 5.97 12.34 4.73
CA TYR A 306 7.38 12.11 4.40
C TYR A 306 8.31 13.17 5.01
N PHE A 307 7.85 14.42 5.06
CA PHE A 307 8.57 15.54 5.67
C PHE A 307 8.24 15.76 7.15
N GLU A 308 7.59 14.79 7.81
CA GLU A 308 7.21 14.85 9.22
C GLU A 308 6.29 16.04 9.58
N ARG A 309 5.59 16.62 8.58
CA ARG A 309 4.65 17.73 8.75
C ARG A 309 3.27 17.21 9.15
N TYR A 310 3.22 16.51 10.29
CA TYR A 310 2.08 15.67 10.65
C TYR A 310 0.76 16.41 10.87
N GLU A 311 0.79 17.62 11.44
CA GLU A 311 -0.43 18.43 11.62
C GLU A 311 -1.04 18.86 10.28
N GLU A 312 -0.20 19.31 9.34
CA GLU A 312 -0.64 19.67 8.00
C GLU A 312 -1.10 18.44 7.22
N ALA A 313 -0.40 17.32 7.38
CA ALA A 313 -0.80 16.05 6.79
C ALA A 313 -2.19 15.61 7.28
N ASN A 314 -2.44 15.73 8.59
CA ASN A 314 -3.74 15.45 9.18
C ASN A 314 -4.83 16.36 8.63
N ALA A 315 -4.58 17.66 8.46
CA ALA A 315 -5.56 18.55 7.82
C ALA A 315 -5.92 18.11 6.39
N ALA A 316 -4.93 17.69 5.61
CA ALA A 316 -5.15 17.17 4.27
C ALA A 316 -5.91 15.82 4.27
N TYR A 317 -5.53 14.89 5.15
CA TYR A 317 -6.24 13.61 5.30
C TYR A 317 -7.67 13.78 5.82
N ASP A 318 -7.90 14.72 6.73
CA ASP A 318 -9.24 15.05 7.24
C ASP A 318 -10.12 15.53 6.09
N LYS A 319 -9.58 16.39 5.22
CA LYS A 319 -10.31 16.83 4.03
C LYS A 319 -10.59 15.69 3.05
N ALA A 320 -9.62 14.81 2.82
CA ALA A 320 -9.80 13.62 2.00
C ALA A 320 -10.92 12.71 2.53
N ARG A 321 -10.95 12.47 3.85
CA ARG A 321 -11.99 11.67 4.52
C ARG A 321 -13.36 12.35 4.49
N GLU A 322 -13.42 13.67 4.61
CA GLU A 322 -14.67 14.46 4.48
C GLU A 322 -15.27 14.32 3.06
N LEU A 323 -14.44 14.35 2.03
CA LEU A 323 -14.84 14.20 0.63
C LEU A 323 -15.21 12.75 0.26
N GLY A 324 -14.76 11.79 1.07
CA GLY A 324 -15.02 10.36 0.89
C GLY A 324 -13.82 9.62 0.32
N LEU A 325 -13.54 8.46 0.90
CA LEU A 325 -12.47 7.55 0.48
C LEU A 325 -13.03 6.14 0.25
N PRO A 326 -12.38 5.35 -0.61
CA PRO A 326 -12.71 3.93 -0.76
C PRO A 326 -12.64 3.17 0.56
N GLN A 327 -13.50 2.18 0.74
CA GLN A 327 -13.64 1.39 1.96
C GLN A 327 -12.36 0.63 2.34
N ARG A 328 -11.47 0.39 1.36
CA ARG A 328 -10.19 -0.30 1.54
C ARG A 328 -8.98 0.63 1.56
N MET A 329 -9.15 1.94 1.64
CA MET A 329 -8.02 2.87 1.58
C MET A 329 -6.92 2.52 2.61
N PHE A 330 -7.31 2.27 3.87
CA PHE A 330 -6.38 1.92 4.95
C PHE A 330 -6.00 0.43 5.00
N ARG A 331 -6.35 -0.35 3.98
CA ARG A 331 -5.71 -1.65 3.75
C ARG A 331 -4.31 -1.49 3.15
N TYR A 332 -4.10 -0.42 2.39
CA TYR A 332 -2.90 -0.23 1.58
C TYR A 332 -2.12 1.04 1.95
N GLN A 333 -2.76 2.01 2.63
CA GLN A 333 -2.14 3.31 2.90
C GLN A 333 -2.25 3.70 4.38
N PHE A 334 -1.09 3.76 5.05
CA PHE A 334 -0.98 3.88 6.50
C PHE A 334 -0.50 5.25 7.01
N GLY A 335 -0.15 6.17 6.10
CA GLY A 335 0.27 7.54 6.44
C GLY A 335 -0.65 8.26 7.44
N PRO A 336 -1.99 8.15 7.34
CA PRO A 336 -2.90 8.72 8.33
C PRO A 336 -2.73 8.18 9.76
N PHE A 337 -2.28 6.93 9.93
CA PHE A 337 -2.01 6.38 11.26
C PHE A 337 -0.77 7.03 11.88
N LEU A 338 0.31 7.12 11.10
CA LEU A 338 1.55 7.77 11.49
C LEU A 338 1.31 9.26 11.82
N ALA A 339 0.58 9.98 10.96
CA ALA A 339 0.25 11.38 11.19
C ALA A 339 -0.57 11.60 12.47
N ASN A 340 -1.61 10.81 12.71
CA ASN A 340 -2.40 10.91 13.92
C ASN A 340 -1.59 10.58 15.18
N PHE A 341 -0.71 9.56 15.12
CA PHE A 341 0.17 9.22 16.22
C PHE A 341 1.07 10.42 16.56
N HIS A 342 1.87 10.93 15.62
CA HIS A 342 2.81 12.00 15.93
C HIS A 342 2.15 13.34 16.30
N ALA A 343 0.96 13.63 15.79
CA ALA A 343 0.17 14.81 16.17
C ALA A 343 -0.70 14.60 17.43
N HIS A 344 -0.49 13.52 18.20
CA HIS A 344 -1.21 13.25 19.44
C HIS A 344 -2.74 13.16 19.29
N ARG A 345 -3.25 12.83 18.10
CA ARG A 345 -4.68 12.65 17.80
C ARG A 345 -5.14 11.23 18.17
N THR A 346 -4.95 10.83 19.43
CA THR A 346 -5.12 9.43 19.87
C THR A 346 -6.53 8.89 19.64
N GLU A 347 -7.57 9.69 19.85
CA GLU A 347 -8.97 9.27 19.62
C GLU A 347 -9.25 8.99 18.14
N ASP A 348 -8.75 9.86 17.25
CA ASP A 348 -8.91 9.67 15.81
C ASP A 348 -8.09 8.48 15.30
N LEU A 349 -6.88 8.28 15.83
CA LEU A 349 -6.08 7.08 15.56
C LEU A 349 -6.82 5.80 15.94
N LEU A 350 -7.40 5.75 17.14
CA LEU A 350 -8.21 4.61 17.58
C LEU A 350 -9.41 4.38 16.66
N ALA A 351 -10.14 5.43 16.29
CA ALA A 351 -11.30 5.31 15.41
C ALA A 351 -10.89 4.78 14.01
N LEU A 352 -9.80 5.30 13.45
CA LEU A 352 -9.36 4.95 12.10
C LEU A 352 -8.77 3.53 12.03
N THR A 353 -7.97 3.15 13.02
CA THR A 353 -7.40 1.79 13.09
C THR A 353 -8.47 0.75 13.40
N ASN A 354 -9.47 1.06 14.25
CA ASN A 354 -10.64 0.20 14.45
C ASN A 354 -11.43 -0.01 13.15
N TYR A 355 -11.67 1.07 12.39
CA TYR A 355 -12.30 0.95 11.07
C TYR A 355 -11.50 0.04 10.13
N ALA A 356 -10.18 0.24 10.06
CA ALA A 356 -9.29 -0.56 9.21
C ALA A 356 -9.35 -2.05 9.59
N LEU A 357 -9.32 -2.38 10.88
CA LEU A 357 -9.42 -3.76 11.39
C LEU A 357 -10.79 -4.39 11.15
N GLN A 358 -11.87 -3.61 11.18
CA GLN A 358 -13.20 -4.09 10.79
C GLN A 358 -13.28 -4.47 9.30
N ARG A 359 -12.56 -3.74 8.43
CA ARG A 359 -12.48 -3.99 6.98
C ARG A 359 -11.43 -5.05 6.61
N THR A 360 -10.32 -5.11 7.34
CA THR A 360 -9.17 -5.98 7.08
C THR A 360 -8.53 -6.42 8.40
N ASP A 361 -9.08 -7.47 9.00
CA ASP A 361 -8.58 -8.06 10.27
C ASP A 361 -7.19 -8.72 10.15
N MET A 362 -6.71 -8.93 8.92
CA MET A 362 -5.44 -9.56 8.61
C MET A 362 -4.39 -8.55 8.10
N SER A 363 -4.45 -7.29 8.56
CA SER A 363 -3.39 -6.30 8.33
C SER A 363 -2.56 -6.13 9.60
N GLU A 364 -1.30 -6.51 9.53
CA GLU A 364 -0.33 -6.31 10.61
C GLU A 364 -0.10 -4.83 10.92
N GLU A 365 -0.16 -3.96 9.91
CA GLU A 365 0.03 -2.52 10.08
C GLU A 365 -1.15 -1.91 10.87
N ALA A 366 -2.38 -2.31 10.56
CA ALA A 366 -3.55 -1.87 11.31
C ALA A 366 -3.50 -2.34 12.77
N TRP A 367 -3.07 -3.57 13.04
CA TRP A 367 -2.85 -4.06 14.41
C TRP A 367 -1.72 -3.32 15.12
N LEU A 368 -0.59 -3.08 14.44
CA LEU A 368 0.54 -2.32 14.96
C LEU A 368 0.10 -0.93 15.42
N TRP A 369 -0.57 -0.19 14.54
CA TRP A 369 -1.01 1.17 14.81
C TRP A 369 -2.15 1.25 15.83
N HIS A 370 -3.07 0.27 15.85
CA HIS A 370 -4.06 0.19 16.92
C HIS A 370 -3.39 -0.08 18.28
N GLY A 371 -2.35 -0.91 18.32
CA GLY A 371 -1.55 -1.13 19.53
C GLY A 371 -0.86 0.16 20.02
N TRP A 372 -0.26 0.92 19.12
CA TRP A 372 0.30 2.24 19.45
C TRP A 372 -0.74 3.24 19.95
N ALA A 373 -1.95 3.20 19.40
CA ALA A 373 -3.07 4.01 19.85
C ALA A 373 -3.51 3.63 21.29
N LEU A 374 -3.66 2.33 21.58
CA LEU A 374 -3.98 1.84 22.91
C LEU A 374 -2.90 2.20 23.94
N TYR A 375 -1.63 2.08 23.56
CA TYR A 375 -0.51 2.47 24.41
C TYR A 375 -0.59 3.95 24.80
N ARG A 376 -0.82 4.85 23.83
CA ARG A 376 -1.02 6.28 24.10
C ARG A 376 -2.26 6.57 24.95
N ASN A 377 -3.29 5.74 24.82
CA ASN A 377 -4.50 5.82 25.64
C ASN A 377 -4.33 5.19 27.04
N GLY A 378 -3.14 4.72 27.40
CA GLY A 378 -2.82 4.13 28.70
C GLY A 378 -3.11 2.63 28.85
N ASP A 379 -3.62 1.97 27.81
CA ASP A 379 -3.85 0.52 27.80
C ASP A 379 -2.63 -0.23 27.22
N THR A 380 -1.60 -0.37 28.04
CA THR A 380 -0.38 -1.09 27.65
C THR A 380 -0.62 -2.60 27.43
N ASN A 381 -1.57 -3.21 28.14
CA ASN A 381 -1.86 -4.63 27.99
C ASN A 381 -2.51 -4.93 26.64
N GLY A 382 -3.52 -4.14 26.26
CA GLY A 382 -4.15 -4.23 24.94
C GLY A 382 -3.18 -3.90 23.81
N ALA A 383 -2.27 -2.94 24.03
CA ALA A 383 -1.20 -2.63 23.06
C ALA A 383 -0.32 -3.85 22.77
N VAL A 384 0.16 -4.52 23.82
CA VAL A 384 0.97 -5.74 23.71
C VAL A 384 0.21 -6.87 22.99
N GLU A 385 -1.08 -7.06 23.29
CA GLU A 385 -1.91 -8.05 22.59
C GLU A 385 -1.98 -7.76 21.08
N ASN A 386 -2.18 -6.50 20.69
CA ASN A 386 -2.24 -6.11 19.29
C ASN A 386 -0.90 -6.23 18.56
N TRP A 387 0.22 -5.89 19.20
CA TRP A 387 1.55 -6.07 18.59
C TRP A 387 1.90 -7.55 18.40
N ARG A 388 1.49 -8.42 19.34
CA ARG A 388 1.59 -9.87 19.13
C ARG A 388 0.66 -10.36 18.02
N ARG A 389 -0.52 -9.76 17.87
CA ARG A 389 -1.42 -10.06 16.77
C ARG A 389 -0.79 -9.69 15.43
N ALA A 390 -0.15 -8.53 15.31
CA ALA A 390 0.62 -8.13 14.15
C ALA A 390 1.73 -9.15 13.82
N LEU A 391 2.52 -9.58 14.82
CA LEU A 391 3.54 -10.63 14.63
C LEU A 391 2.98 -12.00 14.22
N SER A 392 1.75 -12.33 14.63
CA SER A 392 1.12 -13.58 14.21
C SER A 392 0.71 -13.57 12.73
N ILE A 393 0.53 -12.38 12.14
CA ILE A 393 0.20 -12.19 10.73
C ILE A 393 1.48 -12.09 9.91
N HIS A 394 2.47 -11.34 10.39
CA HIS A 394 3.79 -11.21 9.78
C HIS A 394 4.87 -11.60 10.80
N PRO A 395 5.27 -12.89 10.83
CA PRO A 395 6.34 -13.35 11.70
C PRO A 395 7.65 -12.62 11.38
N GLY A 396 8.26 -11.99 12.38
CA GLY A 396 9.48 -11.20 12.19
C GLY A 396 9.23 -9.73 11.84
N TYR A 397 7.98 -9.25 11.87
CA TYR A 397 7.67 -7.84 11.61
C TYR A 397 8.39 -6.91 12.59
N GLU A 398 9.42 -6.22 12.08
CA GLU A 398 10.39 -5.49 12.89
C GLU A 398 9.74 -4.40 13.74
N ASP A 399 8.74 -3.70 13.21
CA ASP A 399 8.04 -2.63 13.93
C ASP A 399 7.25 -3.14 15.13
N ALA A 400 6.61 -4.31 15.00
CA ALA A 400 5.90 -4.95 16.10
C ALA A 400 6.87 -5.50 17.16
N LEU A 401 8.01 -6.08 16.73
CA LEU A 401 9.09 -6.49 17.64
C LEU A 401 9.66 -5.30 18.41
N TYR A 402 9.88 -4.17 17.73
CA TYR A 402 10.31 -2.93 18.35
C TYR A 402 9.30 -2.45 19.39
N ALA A 403 8.01 -2.39 19.04
CA ALA A 403 6.97 -1.92 19.95
C ALA A 403 6.86 -2.76 21.23
N LEU A 404 6.99 -4.10 21.11
CA LEU A 404 7.04 -5.00 22.25
C LEU A 404 8.29 -4.79 23.10
N SER A 405 9.47 -4.69 22.46
CA SER A 405 10.72 -4.42 23.16
C SER A 405 10.70 -3.06 23.87
N PHE A 406 10.06 -2.05 23.27
CA PHE A 406 9.94 -0.70 23.81
C PHE A 406 9.22 -0.70 25.18
N VAL A 407 8.22 -1.57 25.36
CA VAL A 407 7.51 -1.74 26.65
C VAL A 407 8.06 -2.89 27.51
N GLY A 408 9.16 -3.54 27.10
CA GLY A 408 9.75 -4.68 27.81
C GLY A 408 8.92 -5.97 27.75
N ALA A 409 8.03 -6.10 26.76
CA ALA A 409 7.24 -7.30 26.52
C ALA A 409 7.98 -8.27 25.60
N THR A 410 7.78 -9.58 25.83
CA THR A 410 8.27 -10.61 24.93
C THR A 410 7.33 -10.78 23.72
N PRO A 411 7.87 -11.12 22.54
CA PRO A 411 7.11 -11.56 21.37
C PRO A 411 6.07 -12.64 21.70
#